data_AF-A0A367FXN6-F1
#
_entry.id   AF-A0A367FXN6-F1
#
_cell.length_a   1.000
_cell.length_b   1.000
_cell.length_c   1.000
_cell.angle_alpha   90.00
_cell.angle_beta   90.00
_cell.angle_gamma   90.00
#
_symmetry.space_group_name_H-M   'P 1'
#
loop_
_entity.id
_entity.type
_entity.pdbx_description
1 polymer ?
#
loop_
_entity_poly.entity_id
_entity_poly.type
_entity_poly.pdbx_seq_one_letter_code
_entity_poly.pdbx_strand_id
1 'polypeptide(L)' 'MEWKEAFEAAVEKTVGAYEKMEKAIFSDDKEDFKRCHADYCRYIDLFSKATGIPESQFIEIVNDAALKKKDQSKSE' A
#
# COMPACT_ATOMS: atom_id res chain seq x y z
N MET A 1 10.19 18.72 -8.71
CA MET A 1 10.53 18.07 -7.43
C MET A 1 9.27 17.52 -6.75
N GLU A 2 8.13 18.20 -6.85
CA GLU A 2 6.86 17.82 -6.22
C GLU A 2 6.23 16.47 -6.66
N TRP A 3 6.44 16.03 -7.91
CA TRP A 3 5.84 14.78 -8.40
C TRP A 3 6.41 13.54 -7.70
N LYS A 4 7.70 13.54 -7.38
CA LYS A 4 8.35 12.41 -6.72
C LYS A 4 7.84 12.24 -5.29
N GLU A 5 7.74 13.33 -4.55
CA GLU A 5 7.22 13.33 -3.18
C GLU A 5 5.74 12.93 -3.13
N ALA A 6 4.93 13.41 -4.07
CA ALA A 6 3.53 13.00 -4.19
C ALA A 6 3.40 11.50 -4.52
N PHE A 7 4.28 10.97 -5.36
CA PHE A 7 4.34 9.55 -5.69
C PHE A 7 4.76 8.71 -4.48
N GLU A 8 5.81 9.11 -3.76
CA GLU A 8 6.27 8.42 -2.55
C GLU A 8 5.17 8.41 -1.48
N ALA A 9 4.45 9.52 -1.28
CA ALA A 9 3.31 9.60 -0.37
C ALA A 9 2.13 8.69 -0.79
N ALA A 10 1.87 8.57 -2.10
CA ALA A 10 0.86 7.67 -2.64
C ALA A 10 1.21 6.19 -2.38
N VAL A 11 2.47 5.83 -2.62
CA VAL A 11 2.99 4.48 -2.32
C VAL A 11 2.91 4.21 -0.83
N GLU A 12 3.38 5.11 0.03
CA GLU A 12 3.35 4.94 1.50
C GLU A 12 1.92 4.78 2.03
N LYS A 13 0.97 5.59 1.53
CA LYS A 13 -0.44 5.49 1.92
C LYS A 13 -1.04 4.14 1.54
N THR A 14 -0.66 3.61 0.38
CA THR A 14 -1.13 2.31 -0.09
C THR A 14 -0.49 1.16 0.69
N VAL A 15 0.81 1.26 1.00
CA VAL A 15 1.51 0.34 1.91
C VAL A 15 0.84 0.32 3.28
N GLY A 16 0.47 1.48 3.83
CA GLY A 16 -0.22 1.55 5.12
C GLY A 16 -1.58 0.83 5.13
N ALA A 17 -2.33 0.88 4.02
CA ALA A 17 -3.58 0.11 3.88
C ALA A 17 -3.30 -1.40 3.78
N TYR A 18 -2.27 -1.79 3.03
CA TYR A 18 -1.81 -3.17 2.93
C TYR A 18 -1.38 -3.75 4.30
N GLU A 19 -0.59 -3.03 5.07
CA GLU A 19 -0.14 -3.47 6.40
C GLU A 19 -1.31 -3.65 7.38
N LYS A 20 -2.30 -2.75 7.36
CA LYS A 20 -3.49 -2.87 8.20
C LYS A 20 -4.38 -4.04 7.77
N MET A 21 -4.53 -4.24 6.47
CA MET A 21 -5.22 -5.41 5.93
C MET A 21 -4.53 -6.71 6.40
N GLU A 22 -3.20 -6.78 6.31
CA GLU A 22 -2.43 -7.94 6.76
C GLU A 22 -2.61 -8.19 8.27
N LYS A 23 -2.56 -7.13 9.10
CA LYS A 23 -2.83 -7.25 10.55
C LYS A 23 -4.24 -7.72 10.84
N ALA A 24 -5.24 -7.20 10.14
CA ALA A 24 -6.63 -7.62 10.31
C ALA A 24 -6.83 -9.11 9.98
N ILE A 25 -6.12 -9.65 8.98
CA ILE A 25 -6.08 -11.10 8.70
C ILE A 25 -5.54 -11.87 9.91
N PHE A 26 -4.41 -11.43 10.49
CA PHE A 26 -3.82 -12.10 11.65
C PHE A 26 -4.66 -12.00 12.93
N SER A 27 -5.52 -10.98 13.05
CA SER A 27 -6.41 -10.76 14.19
C SER A 27 -7.83 -11.32 14.01
N ASP A 28 -8.14 -11.98 12.89
CA ASP A 28 -9.50 -12.41 12.48
C ASP A 28 -10.54 -11.26 12.49
N ASP A 29 -10.09 -10.01 12.35
CA ASP A 29 -10.97 -8.84 12.35
C ASP A 29 -11.55 -8.62 10.95
N LYS A 30 -12.72 -9.22 10.70
CA LYS A 30 -13.38 -9.23 9.39
C LYS A 30 -13.90 -7.87 8.97
N GLU A 31 -14.26 -6.99 9.91
CA GLU A 31 -14.74 -5.65 9.59
C GLU A 31 -13.58 -4.74 9.22
N ASP A 32 -12.49 -4.78 9.99
CA ASP A 32 -11.29 -4.01 9.69
C ASP A 32 -10.62 -4.51 8.40
N PHE A 33 -10.62 -5.83 8.16
CA PHE A 33 -10.14 -6.40 6.90
C PHE A 33 -10.91 -5.84 5.69
N LYS A 34 -12.25 -5.85 5.73
CA LYS A 34 -13.08 -5.32 4.63
C LYS A 34 -12.81 -3.85 4.37
N ARG A 35 -12.67 -3.06 5.44
CA ARG A 35 -12.40 -1.63 5.34
C ARG A 35 -11.01 -1.38 4.74
N CYS A 36 -9.99 -2.05 5.26
CA CYS A 36 -8.61 -1.90 4.81
C CYS A 36 -8.41 -2.42 3.38
N HIS A 37 -9.09 -3.51 3.00
CA HIS A 37 -9.11 -4.01 1.63
C HIS A 37 -9.78 -3.00 0.67
N ALA A 38 -10.90 -2.40 1.07
CA ALA A 38 -11.56 -1.37 0.27
C ALA A 38 -10.69 -0.12 0.08
N ASP A 39 -10.01 0.33 1.14
CA ASP A 39 -9.06 1.45 1.07
C ASP A 39 -7.86 1.09 0.17
N TYR A 40 -7.31 -0.11 0.30
CA TYR A 40 -6.23 -0.60 -0.55
C TYR A 40 -6.63 -0.59 -2.03
N CYS A 41 -7.75 -1.22 -2.40
CA CYS A 41 -8.25 -1.23 -3.78
C CYS A 41 -8.48 0.20 -4.31
N ARG A 42 -9.05 1.08 -3.48
CA ARG A 42 -9.29 2.48 -3.86
C ARG A 42 -7.99 3.23 -4.14
N TYR A 43 -6.95 3.01 -3.34
CA TYR A 43 -5.65 3.66 -3.54
C TYR A 43 -4.95 3.13 -4.79
N ILE A 44 -5.02 1.83 -5.07
CA ILE A 44 -4.49 1.25 -6.31
C ILE A 44 -5.17 1.89 -7.54
N ASP A 45 -6.51 1.94 -7.59
CA ASP A 45 -7.24 2.55 -8.71
C ASP A 45 -6.93 4.06 -8.85
N LEU A 46 -6.93 4.80 -7.74
CA LEU A 46 -6.70 6.24 -7.75
C LEU A 46 -5.27 6.59 -8.21
N PHE A 47 -4.28 5.91 -7.64
CA PHE A 47 -2.88 6.26 -7.89
C PHE A 47 -2.36 5.65 -9.20
N SER A 48 -2.85 4.50 -9.65
CA SER A 48 -2.57 4.01 -11.01
C SER A 48 -3.04 5.01 -12.06
N LYS A 49 -4.26 5.55 -11.94
CA LYS A 49 -4.78 6.60 -12.82
C LYS A 49 -4.01 7.90 -12.74
N ALA A 50 -3.67 8.35 -11.53
CA ALA A 50 -2.96 9.61 -11.33
C ALA A 50 -1.51 9.58 -11.84
N THR A 51 -0.87 8.40 -11.81
CA THR A 51 0.53 8.22 -12.21
C THR A 51 0.68 7.74 -13.65
N GLY A 52 -0.40 7.24 -14.26
CA GLY A 52 -0.36 6.57 -15.57
C GLY A 52 0.28 5.18 -15.52
N ILE A 53 0.58 4.66 -14.32
CA ILE A 53 1.16 3.33 -14.12
C ILE A 53 0.02 2.31 -14.09
N PRO A 54 0.12 1.19 -14.81
CA PRO A 54 -0.85 0.11 -14.72
C PRO A 54 -1.02 -0.40 -13.28
N GLU A 55 -2.23 -0.77 -12.87
CA GLU A 55 -2.50 -1.26 -11.52
C GLU A 55 -1.57 -2.40 -11.11
N SER A 56 -1.28 -3.35 -12.02
CA SER A 56 -0.36 -4.46 -11.77
C SER A 56 1.04 -3.98 -11.36
N GLN A 57 1.60 -3.01 -12.11
CA GLN A 57 2.92 -2.45 -11.79
C GLN A 57 2.89 -1.62 -10.51
N PHE A 58 1.80 -0.87 -10.28
CA PHE A 58 1.66 -0.10 -9.05
C PHE A 58 1.56 -1.01 -7.81
N ILE A 59 0.86 -2.15 -7.93
CA ILE A 59 0.82 -3.20 -6.89
C ILE A 59 2.22 -3.75 -6.64
N GLU A 60 3.02 -4.03 -7.67
CA GLU A 60 4.41 -4.50 -7.50
C GLU A 60 5.27 -3.47 -6.74
N ILE A 61 5.14 -2.18 -7.06
CA ILE A 61 5.85 -1.09 -6.36
C ILE A 61 5.45 -1.03 -4.88
N VAL A 62 4.15 -1.14 -4.59
CA VAL A 62 3.64 -1.15 -3.22
C VAL A 62 4.14 -2.38 -2.44
N ASN A 63 4.16 -3.56 -3.07
CA ASN A 63 4.66 -4.78 -2.44
C ASN A 63 6.16 -4.70 -2.15
N ASP A 64 6.97 -4.20 -3.10
CA ASP A 64 8.41 -3.98 -2.91
C ASP A 64 8.67 -2.96 -1.78
N ALA A 65 7.90 -1.87 -1.73
CA ALA A 65 7.99 -0.88 -0.66
C ALA A 65 7.61 -1.47 0.71
N ALA A 66 6.55 -2.29 0.78
CA ALA A 66 6.15 -2.98 2.00
C ALA A 66 7.21 -3.99 2.47
N LEU A 67 7.85 -4.72 1.55
CA LEU A 67 8.95 -5.65 1.84
C LEU A 67 10.18 -4.92 2.38
N LYS A 68 10.61 -3.83 1.72
CA LYS A 68 11.74 -3.00 2.16
C LYS A 68 11.52 -2.44 3.56
N LYS A 69 10.30 -1.97 3.85
CA LYS A 69 9.94 -1.47 5.19
C LYS A 69 10.04 -2.55 6.27
N LYS A 70 9.60 -3.77 5.95
CA LYS A 70 9.71 -4.93 6.87
C LYS A 70 11.16 -5.39 7.07
N ASP A 71 11.99 -5.34 6.03
CA ASP A 71 13.41 -5.71 6.11
C ASP A 71 14.21 -4.73 6.98
N GLN A 72 13.92 -3.43 6.86
CA GLN A 72 14.48 -2.39 7.73
C GLN A 72 14.10 -2.60 9.20
N SER A 73 12.85 -2.99 9.50
CA SER A 73 12.41 -3.27 10.87
C SER A 73 12.99 -4.56 11.49
N LYS A 74 13.67 -5.42 10.72
CA LYS A 74 14.34 -6.62 11.23
C LYS A 74 15.83 -6.40 11.54
N SER A 75 16.38 -5.26 11.14
CA SER A 75 17.80 -4.94 11.30
C SER A 75 18.10 -4.06 12.52
N GLU A 76 17.10 -3.82 13.38
CA GLU A 76 17.24 -3.12 14.68
C GLU A 76 17.13 -4.07 15.88
#